data_AF-A0A7J4UVW8-F1
#
_entry.id   AF-A0A7J4UVW8-F1
#
_cell.length_a   1.000
_cell.length_b   1.000
_cell.length_c   1.000
_cell.angle_alpha   90.00
_cell.angle_beta   90.00
_cell.angle_gamma   90.00
#
_symmetry.space_group_name_H-M   'P 1'
#
loop_
_entity.id
_entity.type
_entity.pdbx_description
1 polymer ?
#
loop_
_entity_poly.entity_id
_entity_poly.type
_entity_poly.pdbx_seq_one_letter_code
_entity_poly.pdbx_strand_id
1 'polypeptide(L)'
;MPDFRSCDFCGSPMEPGTGLLFVRTDGRTAYFCSSKCDKNSKLGRKSRRLPWTARGRHVKASKAPQTSNPTAQTVEIDLELIEE
;
A
#
# COMPACT_ATOMS: atom_id res chain seq x y z
N MET A 1 -3.90 -20.75 20.08
CA MET A 1 -4.34 -19.40 19.68
C MET A 1 -4.21 -19.31 18.17
N PRO A 2 -5.29 -19.01 17.40
CA PRO A 2 -5.18 -18.81 15.96
C PRO A 2 -4.40 -17.53 15.66
N ASP A 3 -3.50 -17.60 14.68
CA ASP A 3 -2.62 -16.50 14.28
C ASP A 3 -3.09 -15.91 12.96
N PHE A 4 -3.51 -14.64 12.98
CA PHE A 4 -3.99 -13.94 11.80
C PHE A 4 -2.83 -13.24 11.09
N ARG A 5 -2.59 -13.64 9.85
CA ARG A 5 -1.50 -13.14 9.02
C ARG A 5 -2.04 -12.55 7.71
N SER A 6 -1.33 -11.60 7.14
CA SER A 6 -1.64 -11.05 5.80
C SER A 6 -0.75 -11.68 4.74
N CYS A 7 -1.29 -11.91 3.55
CA CYS A 7 -0.52 -12.39 2.40
C CYS A 7 0.45 -11.31 1.90
N ASP A 8 1.74 -11.61 1.83
CA ASP A 8 2.78 -10.66 1.40
C ASP A 8 2.62 -10.26 -0.08
N PHE A 9 1.96 -11.10 -0.87
CA PHE A 9 1.73 -10.86 -2.29
C PHE A 9 0.50 -9.97 -2.53
N CYS A 10 -0.70 -10.45 -2.21
CA CYS A 10 -1.93 -9.75 -2.57
C CYS A 10 -2.39 -8.74 -1.51
N GLY A 11 -1.90 -8.85 -0.27
CA GLY A 11 -2.31 -8.01 0.87
C GLY A 11 -3.65 -8.40 1.51
N SER A 12 -4.23 -9.53 1.11
CA SER A 12 -5.47 -10.03 1.73
C SER A 12 -5.19 -10.71 3.07
N PRO A 13 -6.13 -10.65 4.03
CA PRO A 13 -6.04 -11.45 5.26
C PRO A 13 -6.05 -12.93 4.91
N MET A 14 -5.28 -13.73 5.65
CA MET A 14 -5.21 -15.18 5.52
C MET A 14 -5.92 -15.84 6.69
N GLU A 15 -6.72 -16.85 6.34
CA GLU A 15 -7.33 -17.74 7.32
C GLU A 15 -6.23 -18.52 8.06
N PRO A 16 -6.27 -18.61 9.40
CA PRO A 16 -5.28 -19.36 10.16
C PRO A 16 -5.23 -20.83 9.70
N GLY A 17 -4.01 -21.38 9.61
CA GLY A 17 -3.79 -22.74 9.10
C GLY A 17 -3.89 -22.90 7.59
N THR A 18 -4.11 -21.82 6.84
CA THR A 18 -4.17 -21.81 5.36
C THR A 18 -3.00 -21.06 4.75
N GLY A 19 -2.60 -21.46 3.54
CA GLY A 19 -1.60 -20.79 2.74
C GLY A 19 -0.29 -21.57 2.63
N LEU A 20 0.75 -20.87 2.18
CA LEU A 20 2.10 -21.41 1.98
C LEU A 20 3.12 -20.42 2.54
N LEU A 21 4.08 -20.95 3.30
CA LEU A 21 5.29 -20.23 3.68
C LEU A 21 6.39 -20.56 2.67
N PHE A 22 6.87 -19.55 1.96
CA PHE A 22 8.03 -19.66 1.08
C PHE A 22 9.26 -19.05 1.74
N VAL A 23 10.30 -19.87 1.95
CA VAL A 23 11.59 -19.42 2.50
C VAL A 23 12.58 -19.30 1.35
N ARG A 24 13.18 -18.11 1.21
CA ARG A 24 14.24 -17.87 0.24
C ARG A 24 15.58 -18.39 0.76
N THR A 25 16.53 -18.59 -0.16
CA THR A 25 17.94 -18.89 0.16
C THR A 25 18.56 -17.89 1.13
N ASP A 26 18.14 -16.62 1.04
CA ASP A 26 18.61 -15.52 1.89
C ASP A 26 17.98 -15.52 3.30
N GLY A 27 17.17 -16.54 3.64
CA GLY A 27 16.43 -16.64 4.90
C GLY A 27 15.15 -15.79 4.97
N ARG A 28 14.89 -14.95 3.96
CA ARG A 28 13.66 -14.13 3.90
C ARG A 28 12.44 -15.01 3.67
N THR A 29 11.41 -14.81 4.47
CA THR A 29 10.12 -15.49 4.38
C THR A 29 9.11 -14.66 3.59
N ALA A 30 8.21 -15.36 2.89
CA ALA A 30 7.05 -14.78 2.25
C ALA A 30 5.85 -15.71 2.44
N TYR A 31 4.75 -15.18 2.97
CA TYR A 31 3.49 -15.89 3.13
C TYR A 31 2.56 -15.64 1.94
N PHE A 32 1.98 -16.72 1.42
CA PHE A 32 1.03 -16.68 0.32
C PHE A 32 -0.31 -17.29 0.73
N CYS A 33 -1.41 -16.58 0.44
CA CYS A 33 -2.77 -17.07 0.72
C CYS A 33 -3.20 -18.23 -0.18
N SER A 34 -2.61 -18.38 -1.36
CA SER A 34 -3.02 -19.37 -2.36
C SER A 34 -1.93 -19.63 -3.41
N SER A 35 -2.06 -20.74 -4.13
CA SER A 35 -1.19 -21.10 -5.26
C SER A 35 -1.17 -20.06 -6.37
N LYS A 36 -2.21 -19.22 -6.49
CA LYS A 36 -2.22 -18.08 -7.44
C LYS A 36 -1.14 -17.07 -7.10
N CYS A 37 -1.00 -16.72 -5.83
CA CYS A 37 0.01 -15.77 -5.34
C CYS A 37 1.42 -16.34 -5.46
N ASP A 38 1.61 -17.61 -5.10
CA ASP A 38 2.90 -18.31 -5.25
C ASP A 38 3.35 -18.38 -6.71
N LYS A 39 2.50 -18.88 -7.63
CA LYS A 39 2.82 -18.96 -9.07
C LYS A 39 3.13 -17.59 -9.65
N ASN A 40 2.38 -16.57 -9.28
CA ASN A 40 2.60 -15.21 -9.80
C ASN A 40 3.90 -14.60 -9.26
N SER A 41 4.29 -14.92 -8.02
CA SER A 41 5.61 -14.59 -7.46
C SER A 41 6.73 -15.30 -8.21
N LYS A 42 6.59 -16.61 -8.46
CA LYS A 42 7.56 -17.43 -9.24
C LYS A 42 7.73 -16.96 -10.69
N LEU A 43 6.68 -16.41 -11.30
CA LEU A 43 6.74 -15.76 -12.62
C LEU A 43 7.46 -14.39 -12.60
N GLY A 44 8.00 -13.94 -11.46
CA GLY A 44 8.69 -12.66 -11.34
C GLY A 44 7.77 -11.44 -11.38
N ARG A 45 6.45 -11.64 -11.31
CA ARG A 45 5.47 -10.56 -11.36
C ARG A 45 5.41 -9.85 -10.01
N LYS A 46 5.69 -8.55 -9.99
CA LYS A 46 5.64 -7.74 -8.77
C LYS A 46 4.21 -7.31 -8.45
N SER A 47 3.72 -7.58 -7.24
CA SER A 47 2.37 -7.23 -6.77
C SER A 47 1.94 -5.81 -7.15
N ARG A 48 2.81 -4.80 -6.94
CA ARG A 48 2.58 -3.39 -7.32
C ARG A 48 2.14 -3.16 -8.77
N ARG A 49 2.49 -4.04 -9.70
CA ARG A 49 2.14 -3.91 -11.13
C ARG A 49 0.78 -4.54 -11.48
N LEU A 50 0.18 -5.31 -10.55
CA LEU A 50 -1.05 -6.06 -10.81
C LEU A 50 -2.26 -5.33 -10.19
N PRO A 51 -3.28 -4.97 -10.98
CA PRO A 51 -4.39 -4.12 -10.52
C PRO A 51 -5.28 -4.79 -9.48
N TRP A 52 -5.31 -6.12 -9.42
CA TRP A 52 -6.16 -6.86 -8.48
C TRP A 52 -5.57 -6.99 -7.08
N THR A 53 -4.27 -6.69 -6.90
CA THR A 53 -3.61 -6.74 -5.59
C THR A 53 -3.84 -5.44 -4.82
N ALA A 54 -3.83 -5.50 -3.49
CA ALA A 54 -3.93 -4.31 -2.65
C ALA A 54 -2.84 -3.28 -3.01
N ARG A 55 -1.57 -3.70 -3.06
CA ARG A 55 -0.46 -2.82 -3.43
C ARG A 55 -0.61 -2.21 -4.82
N GLY A 56 -1.13 -2.96 -5.79
CA GLY A 56 -1.40 -2.44 -7.12
C GLY A 56 -2.49 -1.36 -7.14
N ARG A 57 -3.54 -1.51 -6.33
CA ARG A 57 -4.57 -0.47 -6.15
C ARG A 57 -4.00 0.77 -5.47
N HIS A 58 -3.24 0.60 -4.39
CA HIS A 58 -2.60 1.72 -3.68
C HIS A 58 -1.68 2.55 -4.57
N VAL A 59 -0.88 1.90 -5.41
CA VAL A 59 0.06 2.60 -6.30
C VAL A 59 -0.66 3.34 -7.43
N LYS A 60 -1.77 2.79 -7.93
CA LYS A 60 -2.62 3.54 -8.87
C LYS A 60 -3.24 4.77 -8.20
N ALA A 61 -3.74 4.62 -6.98
CA ALA A 61 -4.34 5.72 -6.23
C ALA A 61 -3.32 6.83 -5.93
N SER A 62 -2.10 6.48 -5.52
CA SER A 62 -1.05 7.46 -5.20
C SER A 62 -0.41 8.11 -6.44
N LYS A 63 -0.60 7.55 -7.63
CA LYS A 63 -0.17 8.16 -8.90
C LYS A 63 -1.24 9.09 -9.52
N ALA A 64 -2.43 9.18 -8.91
CA ALA A 64 -3.37 10.23 -9.29
C ALA A 64 -2.71 11.60 -9.08
N PRO A 65 -2.88 12.56 -10.01
CA PRO A 65 -2.26 13.86 -9.89
C PRO A 65 -2.71 14.52 -8.59
N GLN A 66 -1.76 14.75 -7.69
CA GLN A 66 -1.95 15.58 -6.50
C GLN A 66 -2.05 17.02 -7.00
N THR A 67 -3.26 17.53 -7.25
CA THR A 67 -3.46 18.97 -7.48
C THR A 67 -3.36 19.68 -6.14
N SER A 68 -2.17 19.76 -5.57
CA SER A 68 -1.88 20.68 -4.49
C SER A 68 -1.66 22.05 -5.10
N ASN A 69 -2.71 22.86 -5.21
CA ASN A 69 -2.55 24.31 -5.22
C ASN A 69 -2.60 24.78 -3.76
N PRO A 70 -1.47 25.02 -3.07
CA PRO A 70 -1.47 25.89 -1.92
C PRO A 70 -1.47 27.34 -2.45
N THR A 71 -2.64 27.85 -2.89
CA THR A 71 -2.76 29.30 -3.14
C THR A 71 -2.78 30.01 -1.79
N ALA A 72 -1.83 30.92 -1.65
CA ALA A 72 -1.55 31.74 -0.49
C ALA A 72 -2.80 32.30 0.20
N GLN A 73 -2.88 32.12 1.51
CA GLN A 73 -3.68 32.99 2.37
C GLN A 73 -2.85 34.23 2.68
N THR A 74 -3.00 35.29 1.87
CA THR A 74 -2.70 36.65 2.34
C THR A 74 -3.90 37.08 3.16
N VAL A 75 -3.75 37.09 4.48
CA VAL A 75 -4.70 37.76 5.37
C VAL A 75 -4.24 39.21 5.42
N GLU A 76 -4.99 40.10 4.77
CA GLU A 76 -4.81 41.54 4.89
C GLU A 76 -5.14 41.91 6.34
N ILE A 77 -4.15 42.38 7.09
CA ILE A 77 -4.34 42.97 8.41
C ILE A 77 -4.61 44.44 8.15
N ASP A 78 -5.86 44.84 8.32
CA ASP A 78 -6.29 46.23 8.27
C ASP A 78 -5.68 46.99 9.45
N LEU A 79 -4.98 48.08 9.15
CA LEU A 79 -4.22 48.88 10.09
C LEU A 79 -5.00 50.14 10.49
N GLU A 80 -6.29 50.02 10.81
CA GLU A 80 -7.10 51.13 11.37
C GLU A 80 -7.01 51.18 12.90
N LEU A 81 -5.79 51.26 13.44
CA LEU A 81 -5.58 51.65 14.84
C LEU A 81 -4.29 52.47 14.99
N ILE A 82 -4.31 53.69 14.46
CA ILE A 82 -3.45 54.80 14.88
C ILE A 82 -4.35 56.05 14.98
N GLU A 83 -4.62 56.46 16.24
CA GLU A 83 -5.12 57.77 16.75
C GLU A 83 -6.59 58.14 16.37
N GLU A 84 -7.54 58.42 17.27
CA GLU A 84 -7.54 59.06 18.61
C GLU A 84 -7.99 58.17 19.79
#